data_AF-A0A939YZJ9-F1
#
_entry.id   AF-A0A939YZJ9-F1
#
_cell.length_a   1.000
_cell.length_b   1.000
_cell.length_c   1.000
_cell.angle_alpha   90.00
_cell.angle_beta   90.00
_cell.angle_gamma   90.00
#
_symmetry.space_group_name_H-M   'P 1'
#
loop_
_entity.id
_entity.type
_entity.pdbx_description
1 polymer ?
#
loop_
_entity_poly.entity_id
_entity_poly.type
_entity_poly.pdbx_seq_one_letter_code
_entity_poly.pdbx_strand_id
1 'polypeptide(L)'
;MPEIELKSLPFVTRYAGNPVLTKDDVPYESSLVFNAGVIRWRGRYAVAFRNDYGSTEAEWALGKRFAGTNIGLAFSDDGIHWTVEKEPIMDLRDEEILRAYDPRLTAIGDEVFMTFAVDTRHGLRGGIARTDDLRHYEVISMTVPDNRNMVLFPEKVGGMYLRLERPMPVYSRGRDRFDIWMSESPDLVYWGNSTLIAGVEDYPFANDKIGPGAPPLKTDRGWLVFTHAVDRDETRGKNGWESRWVKRYCAGMLLLDLDDPRKVIGICREPLLAPEAAYETETGFRTNVIFPTAAILEADGTVKIYYGAADTVTALATAKVDDLIDACLAGGPRR
;
A
#
# COMPACT_ATOMS: atom_id res chain seq x y z
N MET A 1 2.50 -28.13 -10.29
CA MET A 1 1.50 -28.13 -9.20
C MET A 1 0.21 -27.60 -9.83
N PRO A 2 -0.97 -28.19 -9.57
CA PRO A 2 -2.22 -27.59 -10.04
C PRO A 2 -2.27 -26.14 -9.55
N GLU A 3 -2.72 -25.23 -10.41
CA GLU A 3 -2.86 -23.81 -10.08
C GLU A 3 -3.76 -23.70 -8.85
N ILE A 4 -3.19 -23.28 -7.72
CA ILE A 4 -3.99 -23.00 -6.53
C ILE A 4 -4.79 -21.75 -6.88
N GLU A 5 -6.09 -21.93 -7.07
CA GLU A 5 -7.02 -20.83 -7.24
C GLU A 5 -6.96 -19.98 -5.97
N LEU A 6 -6.35 -18.79 -6.06
CA LEU A 6 -6.29 -17.85 -4.95
C LEU A 6 -7.63 -17.13 -4.86
N LYS A 7 -8.27 -17.19 -3.69
CA LYS A 7 -9.54 -16.53 -3.40
C LYS A 7 -9.40 -15.59 -2.21
N SER A 8 -10.27 -14.59 -2.17
CA SER A 8 -10.40 -13.72 -1.01
C SER A 8 -10.99 -14.49 0.17
N LEU A 9 -10.68 -14.06 1.40
CA LEU A 9 -11.32 -14.61 2.59
C LEU A 9 -12.85 -14.36 2.54
N PRO A 10 -13.68 -15.34 2.92
CA PRO A 10 -15.12 -15.30 2.67
C PRO A 10 -15.87 -14.23 3.47
N PHE A 11 -15.29 -13.74 4.57
CA PHE A 11 -15.87 -12.67 5.38
C PHE A 11 -15.50 -11.26 4.88
N VAL A 12 -14.65 -11.15 3.86
CA VAL A 12 -14.26 -9.86 3.28
C VAL A 12 -15.25 -9.51 2.18
N THR A 13 -15.89 -8.35 2.31
CA THR A 13 -16.91 -7.87 1.37
C THR A 13 -16.37 -6.69 0.58
N ARG A 14 -16.27 -6.81 -0.74
CA ARG A 14 -16.00 -5.65 -1.62
C ARG A 14 -17.19 -4.70 -1.59
N TYR A 15 -16.93 -3.40 -1.57
CA TYR A 15 -17.99 -2.41 -1.71
C TYR A 15 -18.66 -2.55 -3.09
N ALA A 16 -19.99 -2.69 -3.11
CA ALA A 16 -20.74 -2.94 -4.34
C ALA A 16 -20.62 -1.80 -5.37
N GLY A 17 -20.37 -0.57 -4.90
CA GLY A 17 -20.16 0.61 -5.74
C GLY A 17 -18.71 0.84 -6.14
N ASN A 18 -17.82 -0.15 -5.99
CA ASN A 18 -16.45 -0.01 -6.47
C ASN A 18 -16.39 0.24 -7.99
N PRO A 19 -15.39 1.02 -8.46
CA PRO A 19 -14.34 1.68 -7.69
C PRO A 19 -14.81 2.94 -6.95
N VAL A 20 -14.16 3.29 -5.83
CA VAL A 20 -14.53 4.47 -5.02
C VAL A 20 -13.81 5.76 -5.46
N LEU A 21 -12.71 5.66 -6.19
CA LEU A 21 -12.03 6.81 -6.79
C LEU A 21 -11.37 6.42 -8.11
N THR A 22 -11.60 7.23 -9.13
CA THR A 22 -11.19 7.01 -10.51
C THR A 22 -10.59 8.28 -11.13
N LYS A 23 -10.03 8.17 -12.34
CA LYS A 23 -9.54 9.32 -13.10
C LYS A 23 -10.65 10.33 -13.44
N ASP A 24 -11.91 9.88 -13.54
CA ASP A 24 -13.03 10.74 -13.95
C ASP A 24 -13.49 11.67 -12.80
N ASP A 25 -13.08 11.37 -11.57
CA ASP A 25 -13.30 12.21 -10.39
C ASP A 25 -12.28 13.36 -10.28
N VAL A 26 -11.19 13.30 -11.05
CA VAL A 26 -10.06 14.23 -10.95
C VAL A 26 -10.27 15.43 -11.89
N PRO A 27 -10.28 16.68 -11.38
CA PRO A 27 -10.59 17.88 -12.18
C PRO A 27 -9.40 18.40 -13.01
N TYR A 28 -8.27 17.69 -12.99
CA TYR A 28 -7.05 17.98 -13.74
C TYR A 28 -6.60 16.73 -14.52
N GLU A 29 -5.52 16.84 -15.29
CA GLU A 29 -5.06 15.76 -16.15
C GLU A 29 -4.82 14.45 -15.36
N SER A 30 -5.54 13.40 -15.74
CA SER A 30 -5.53 12.12 -15.05
C SER A 30 -5.73 10.96 -16.01
N SER A 31 -4.92 9.93 -15.82
CA SER A 31 -4.98 8.67 -16.56
C SER A 31 -5.30 7.48 -15.64
N LEU A 32 -4.71 7.46 -14.44
CA LEU A 32 -4.86 6.38 -13.46
C LEU A 32 -4.87 6.97 -12.05
N VAL A 33 -5.76 6.48 -11.18
CA VAL A 33 -5.89 6.95 -9.78
C VAL A 33 -5.93 5.76 -8.83
N PHE A 34 -4.80 5.47 -8.18
CA PHE A 34 -4.62 4.26 -7.36
C PHE A 34 -3.63 4.47 -6.23
N ASN A 35 -3.36 3.42 -5.45
CA ASN A 35 -2.42 3.42 -4.32
C ASN A 35 -2.64 4.60 -3.36
N ALA A 36 -3.86 4.69 -2.85
CA ALA A 36 -4.34 5.84 -2.10
C ALA A 36 -4.19 5.67 -0.58
N GLY A 37 -3.40 6.54 0.04
CA GLY A 37 -3.31 6.63 1.50
C GLY A 37 -4.52 7.36 2.06
N VAL A 38 -5.31 6.69 2.90
CA VAL A 38 -6.51 7.23 3.55
C VAL A 38 -6.28 7.35 5.04
N ILE A 39 -6.74 8.45 5.63
CA ILE A 39 -6.82 8.65 7.09
C ILE A 39 -8.15 9.24 7.49
N ARG A 40 -8.51 9.06 8.75
CA ARG A 40 -9.50 9.89 9.43
C ARG A 40 -8.76 10.91 10.29
N TRP A 41 -8.92 12.20 9.97
CA TRP A 41 -8.27 13.29 10.68
C TRP A 41 -9.27 14.39 10.98
N ARG A 42 -9.30 14.84 12.25
CA ARG A 42 -10.25 15.86 12.74
C ARG A 42 -11.70 15.59 12.36
N GLY A 43 -12.11 14.31 12.44
CA GLY A 43 -13.49 13.88 12.21
C GLY A 43 -13.88 13.61 10.75
N ARG A 44 -13.01 13.89 9.78
CA ARG A 44 -13.28 13.71 8.34
C ARG A 44 -12.28 12.74 7.70
N TYR A 45 -12.66 12.09 6.60
CA TYR A 45 -11.73 11.31 5.80
C TYR A 45 -10.94 12.23 4.87
N ALA A 46 -9.66 11.93 4.72
CA ALA A 46 -8.80 12.49 3.70
C ALA A 46 -8.08 11.36 2.98
N VAL A 47 -7.88 11.54 1.67
CA VAL A 47 -7.13 10.60 0.84
C VAL A 47 -6.08 11.34 0.04
N ALA A 48 -4.82 10.91 0.17
CA ALA A 48 -3.76 11.26 -0.77
C ALA A 48 -3.62 10.10 -1.76
N PHE A 49 -3.74 10.36 -3.06
CA PHE A 49 -3.74 9.33 -4.09
C PHE A 49 -2.67 9.57 -5.14
N ARG A 50 -2.08 8.50 -5.66
CA ARG A 50 -1.21 8.59 -6.84
C ARG A 50 -2.07 8.82 -8.07
N ASN A 51 -1.69 9.83 -8.86
CA ASN A 51 -2.27 10.12 -10.16
C ASN A 51 -1.18 10.07 -11.24
N ASP A 52 -1.24 9.07 -12.12
CA ASP A 52 -0.43 9.05 -13.35
C ASP A 52 -1.23 9.74 -14.47
N TYR A 53 -0.58 10.51 -15.34
CA TYR A 53 -1.23 11.34 -16.37
C TYR A 53 -0.46 11.38 -17.71
N GLY A 54 -1.09 11.89 -18.77
CA GLY A 54 -0.46 12.06 -20.09
C GLY A 54 -0.39 10.84 -20.99
N SER A 55 -1.16 9.80 -20.67
CA SER A 55 -1.36 8.65 -21.56
C SER A 55 -2.79 8.14 -21.47
N THR A 56 -3.43 7.82 -22.58
CA THR A 56 -4.76 7.18 -22.60
C THR A 56 -4.64 5.66 -22.67
N GLU A 57 -5.75 4.95 -22.47
CA GLU A 57 -5.74 3.48 -22.50
C GLU A 57 -5.24 2.90 -23.81
N ALA A 58 -5.71 3.45 -24.93
CA ALA A 58 -5.22 3.07 -26.25
C ALA A 58 -3.72 3.33 -26.41
N GLU A 59 -3.20 4.41 -25.83
CA GLU A 59 -1.79 4.78 -25.97
C GLU A 59 -0.87 3.93 -25.09
N TRP A 60 -1.20 3.71 -23.81
CA TRP A 60 -0.35 2.86 -22.96
C TRP A 60 -0.44 1.39 -23.34
N ALA A 61 -1.55 0.93 -23.92
CA ALA A 61 -1.66 -0.41 -24.51
C ALA A 61 -0.71 -0.61 -25.69
N LEU A 62 -0.30 0.47 -26.35
CA LEU A 62 0.75 0.50 -27.39
C LEU A 62 2.15 0.78 -26.82
N GLY A 63 2.29 0.86 -25.49
CA GLY A 63 3.57 1.07 -24.80
C GLY A 63 3.96 2.54 -24.63
N LYS A 64 3.06 3.51 -24.89
CA LYS A 64 3.32 4.92 -24.58
C LYS A 64 3.46 5.09 -23.06
N ARG A 65 4.52 5.79 -22.64
CA ARG A 65 4.75 6.16 -21.24
C ARG A 65 3.83 7.32 -20.82
N PHE A 66 3.50 7.36 -19.53
CA PHE A 66 2.87 8.53 -18.91
C PHE A 66 3.79 9.75 -18.98
N ALA A 67 3.21 10.93 -19.12
CA ALA A 67 3.95 12.20 -19.06
C ALA A 67 4.40 12.50 -17.63
N GLY A 68 3.60 12.08 -16.64
CA GLY A 68 3.98 12.25 -15.26
C GLY A 68 3.13 11.48 -14.26
N THR A 69 3.45 11.75 -13.01
CA THR A 69 2.86 11.23 -11.78
C THR A 69 2.88 12.38 -10.79
N ASN A 70 1.76 12.67 -10.17
CA ASN A 70 1.63 13.57 -9.02
C ASN A 70 0.78 12.90 -7.93
N ILE A 71 0.71 13.52 -6.75
CA ILE A 71 -0.14 13.08 -5.64
C ILE A 71 -1.29 14.08 -5.51
N GLY A 72 -2.51 13.58 -5.66
CA GLY A 72 -3.74 14.33 -5.44
C GLY A 72 -4.25 14.22 -4.01
N LEU A 73 -5.17 15.11 -3.64
CA LEU A 73 -5.86 15.11 -2.35
C LEU A 73 -7.38 15.13 -2.58
N ALA A 74 -8.11 14.35 -1.79
CA ALA A 74 -9.56 14.47 -1.72
C ALA A 74 -10.06 14.30 -0.29
N PHE A 75 -11.27 14.79 -0.04
CA PHE A 75 -11.92 14.69 1.26
C PHE A 75 -13.28 14.01 1.14
N SER A 76 -13.69 13.31 2.20
CA SER A 76 -14.96 12.61 2.25
C SER A 76 -15.51 12.59 3.68
N ASP A 77 -16.84 12.59 3.79
CA ASP A 77 -17.52 12.47 5.09
C ASP A 77 -17.78 11.00 5.45
N ASP A 78 -17.89 10.12 4.45
CA ASP A 78 -18.17 8.69 4.62
C ASP A 78 -17.01 7.77 4.19
N GLY A 79 -15.95 8.34 3.60
CA GLY A 79 -14.81 7.60 3.07
C GLY A 79 -15.12 6.83 1.79
N ILE A 80 -16.21 7.15 1.09
CA ILE A 80 -16.64 6.50 -0.16
C ILE A 80 -16.81 7.55 -1.25
N HIS A 81 -17.51 8.65 -0.96
CA HIS A 81 -17.76 9.73 -1.92
C HIS A 81 -16.72 10.84 -1.71
N TRP A 82 -15.82 11.00 -2.66
CA TRP A 82 -14.68 11.91 -2.55
C TRP A 82 -14.92 13.21 -3.28
N THR A 83 -14.57 14.33 -2.64
CA THR A 83 -14.43 15.63 -3.29
C THR A 83 -12.95 15.89 -3.52
N VAL A 84 -12.51 15.75 -4.77
CA VAL A 84 -11.11 15.95 -5.17
C VAL A 84 -10.78 17.44 -5.21
N GLU A 85 -9.60 17.80 -4.69
CA GLU A 85 -9.06 19.16 -4.78
C GLU A 85 -8.77 19.55 -6.23
N LYS A 86 -8.75 20.85 -6.50
CA LYS A 86 -8.60 21.36 -7.88
C LYS A 86 -7.21 21.16 -8.48
N GLU A 87 -6.21 20.95 -7.63
CA GLU A 87 -4.80 20.81 -8.01
C GLU A 87 -4.15 19.71 -7.16
N PRO A 88 -3.11 19.03 -7.68
CA PRO A 88 -2.35 18.07 -6.88
C PRO A 88 -1.60 18.76 -5.74
N ILE A 89 -1.39 18.02 -4.64
CA ILE A 89 -0.68 18.50 -3.44
C ILE A 89 0.84 18.25 -3.51
N MET A 90 1.31 17.37 -4.38
CA MET A 90 2.73 17.12 -4.57
C MET A 90 3.03 16.65 -5.99
N ASP A 91 3.92 17.36 -6.67
CA ASP A 91 4.62 16.92 -7.88
C ASP A 91 6.12 17.10 -7.66
N LEU A 92 6.70 16.23 -6.82
CA LEU A 92 8.10 16.34 -6.40
C LEU A 92 9.02 15.86 -7.54
N ARG A 93 9.66 16.82 -8.21
CA ARG A 93 10.63 16.59 -9.28
C ARG A 93 11.73 17.63 -9.25
N ASP A 94 12.95 17.18 -9.50
CA ASP A 94 14.12 18.05 -9.69
C ASP A 94 15.15 17.35 -10.60
N GLU A 95 16.42 17.75 -10.51
CA GLU A 95 17.49 17.10 -11.26
C GLU A 95 17.79 15.67 -10.79
N GLU A 96 17.39 15.24 -9.61
CA GLU A 96 17.62 13.88 -9.12
C GLU A 96 16.32 13.06 -9.09
N ILE A 97 15.22 13.67 -8.67
CA ILE A 97 13.93 13.03 -8.45
C ILE A 97 13.09 13.10 -9.73
N LEU A 98 12.72 11.92 -10.24
CA LEU A 98 11.92 11.78 -11.46
C LEU A 98 10.42 11.80 -11.19
N ARG A 99 9.99 11.27 -10.03
CA ARG A 99 8.60 11.29 -9.55
C ARG A 99 8.51 10.85 -8.09
N ALA A 100 7.44 11.28 -7.41
CA ALA A 100 6.98 10.75 -6.13
C ALA A 100 5.63 10.01 -6.29
N TYR A 101 5.45 8.91 -5.58
CA TYR A 101 4.27 8.03 -5.74
C TYR A 101 4.01 7.15 -4.52
N ASP A 102 2.90 6.40 -4.57
CA ASP A 102 2.43 5.47 -3.54
C ASP A 102 2.37 6.06 -2.12
N PRO A 103 1.63 7.17 -1.90
CA PRO A 103 1.49 7.77 -0.58
C PRO A 103 0.84 6.82 0.44
N ARG A 104 1.25 6.93 1.70
CA ARG A 104 0.55 6.40 2.88
C ARG A 104 0.46 7.51 3.91
N LEU A 105 -0.71 7.69 4.48
CA LEU A 105 -0.94 8.72 5.48
C LEU A 105 -1.05 8.07 6.86
N THR A 106 -0.34 8.62 7.85
CA THR A 106 -0.39 8.18 9.24
C THR A 106 -0.49 9.40 10.14
N ALA A 107 -1.50 9.45 11.01
CA ALA A 107 -1.57 10.42 12.09
C ALA A 107 -0.79 9.90 13.30
N ILE A 108 0.06 10.75 13.89
CA ILE A 108 0.78 10.44 15.13
C ILE A 108 0.62 11.65 16.06
N GLY A 109 -0.23 11.50 17.08
CA GLY A 109 -0.67 12.65 17.87
C GLY A 109 -1.52 13.61 17.02
N ASP A 110 -1.20 14.90 17.05
CA ASP A 110 -1.91 15.94 16.29
C ASP A 110 -1.35 16.18 14.88
N GLU A 111 -0.22 15.53 14.55
CA GLU A 111 0.49 15.68 13.29
C GLU A 111 0.13 14.57 12.30
N VAL A 112 0.24 14.88 11.00
CA VAL A 112 0.07 13.90 9.93
C VAL A 112 1.38 13.75 9.18
N PHE A 113 1.72 12.51 8.89
CA PHE A 113 2.88 12.14 8.11
C PHE A 113 2.44 11.41 6.85
N MET A 114 3.11 11.71 5.74
CA MET A 114 3.01 10.97 4.49
C MET A 114 4.32 10.22 4.24
N THR A 115 4.26 8.89 4.15
CA THR A 115 5.34 8.14 3.53
C THR A 115 5.06 7.95 2.04
N PHE A 116 6.09 7.96 1.22
CA PHE A 116 5.97 7.83 -0.23
C PHE A 116 7.24 7.23 -0.82
N ALA A 117 7.17 6.75 -2.06
CA ALA A 117 8.33 6.33 -2.83
C ALA A 117 8.74 7.43 -3.80
N VAL A 118 10.02 7.49 -4.12
CA VAL A 118 10.53 8.28 -5.24
C VAL A 118 11.37 7.41 -6.16
N ASP A 119 11.21 7.64 -7.46
CA ASP A 119 12.17 7.16 -8.45
C ASP A 119 13.20 8.26 -8.65
N THR A 120 14.48 7.92 -8.50
CA THR A 120 15.59 8.85 -8.74
C THR A 120 16.50 8.34 -9.85
N ARG A 121 17.43 9.19 -10.31
CA ARG A 121 18.47 8.76 -11.26
C ARG A 121 19.41 7.72 -10.68
N HIS A 122 19.47 7.59 -9.35
CA HIS A 122 20.39 6.71 -8.63
C HIS A 122 19.70 5.62 -7.78
N GLY A 123 18.43 5.32 -8.05
CA GLY A 123 17.69 4.22 -7.41
C GLY A 123 16.41 4.65 -6.70
N LEU A 124 15.69 3.67 -6.16
CA LEU A 124 14.40 3.88 -5.51
C LEU A 124 14.60 4.30 -4.06
N ARG A 125 13.98 5.39 -3.62
CA ARG A 125 14.08 5.83 -2.21
C ARG A 125 12.71 5.95 -1.59
N GLY A 126 12.64 5.77 -0.28
CA GLY A 126 11.46 6.09 0.50
C GLY A 126 11.60 7.47 1.14
N GLY A 127 10.53 8.27 1.10
CA GLY A 127 10.42 9.56 1.77
C GLY A 127 9.43 9.55 2.92
N ILE A 128 9.65 10.43 3.90
CA ILE A 128 8.69 10.80 4.95
C ILE A 128 8.52 12.32 4.88
N ALA A 129 7.29 12.78 4.78
CA ALA A 129 6.95 14.19 4.87
C ALA A 129 5.94 14.46 5.98
N ARG A 130 6.04 15.62 6.61
CA ARG A 130 5.13 16.11 7.65
C ARG A 130 4.17 17.13 7.06
N THR A 131 2.94 17.16 7.57
CA THR A 131 1.95 18.20 7.29
C THR A 131 1.09 18.50 8.52
N ASP A 132 0.64 19.75 8.62
CA ASP A 132 -0.33 20.19 9.62
C ASP A 132 -1.71 20.51 9.02
N ASP A 133 -1.83 20.48 7.68
CA ASP A 133 -3.04 20.91 6.94
C ASP A 133 -3.45 19.99 5.77
N LEU A 134 -2.70 18.90 5.56
CA LEU A 134 -2.83 17.92 4.46
C LEU A 134 -2.54 18.44 3.06
N ARG A 135 -2.17 19.71 2.91
CA ARG A 135 -1.91 20.36 1.61
C ARG A 135 -0.44 20.66 1.41
N HIS A 136 0.23 21.15 2.45
CA HIS A 136 1.65 21.49 2.41
C HIS A 136 2.44 20.41 3.15
N TYR A 137 3.41 19.82 2.45
CA TYR A 137 4.24 18.74 2.98
C TYR A 137 5.71 19.15 3.01
N GLU A 138 6.33 19.05 4.18
CA GLU A 138 7.77 19.20 4.37
C GLU A 138 8.42 17.81 4.38
N VAL A 139 9.33 17.51 3.45
CA VAL A 139 10.07 16.25 3.44
C VAL A 139 11.13 16.27 4.53
N ILE A 140 11.00 15.41 5.55
CA ILE A 140 11.87 15.38 6.73
C ILE A 140 12.90 14.25 6.71
N SER A 141 12.68 13.20 5.91
CA SER A 141 13.59 12.06 5.82
C SER A 141 13.49 11.39 4.45
N MET A 142 14.64 10.93 3.95
CA MET A 142 14.75 10.14 2.72
C MET A 142 15.74 8.99 2.92
N THR A 143 15.36 7.75 2.61
CA THR A 143 16.24 6.59 2.74
C THR A 143 17.39 6.61 1.73
N VAL A 144 18.41 5.79 1.95
CA VAL A 144 19.30 5.35 0.86
C VAL A 144 18.55 4.38 -0.08
N PRO A 145 18.94 4.30 -1.37
CA PRO A 145 18.37 3.32 -2.29
C PRO A 145 18.96 1.91 -2.11
N ASP A 146 18.26 0.82 -2.44
CA ASP A 146 16.88 0.77 -2.94
C ASP A 146 15.87 0.42 -1.83
N ASN A 147 14.84 1.26 -1.64
CA ASN A 147 13.80 1.05 -0.64
C ASN A 147 12.47 1.73 -1.03
N ARG A 148 11.34 1.10 -0.67
CA ARG A 148 9.97 1.65 -0.84
C ARG A 148 8.97 0.94 0.08
N ASN A 149 7.67 1.24 -0.09
CA ASN A 149 6.57 0.65 0.68
C ASN A 149 6.69 0.91 2.19
N MET A 150 7.21 2.08 2.57
CA MET A 150 7.32 2.42 3.98
C MET A 150 5.95 2.75 4.56
N VAL A 151 5.67 2.27 5.76
CA VAL A 151 4.49 2.66 6.54
C VAL A 151 4.89 2.94 7.98
N LEU A 152 4.39 4.04 8.52
CA LEU A 152 4.61 4.41 9.92
C LEU A 152 3.58 3.74 10.82
N PHE A 153 4.01 3.35 12.01
CA PHE A 153 3.09 3.05 13.11
C PHE A 153 2.43 4.37 13.58
N PRO A 154 1.15 4.32 14.01
CA PRO A 154 0.40 5.51 14.39
C PRO A 154 0.75 6.08 15.78
N GLU A 155 1.71 5.49 16.47
CA GLU A 155 2.24 5.97 17.76
C GLU A 155 3.66 5.45 17.99
N LYS A 156 4.33 5.99 19.00
CA LYS A 156 5.60 5.45 19.48
C LYS A 156 5.37 4.15 20.25
N VAL A 157 6.27 3.20 20.09
CA VAL A 157 6.32 1.97 20.92
C VAL A 157 7.67 1.93 21.61
N GLY A 158 7.68 1.74 22.93
CA GLY A 158 8.91 1.80 23.72
C GLY A 158 9.65 3.15 23.64
N GLY A 159 8.93 4.24 23.37
CA GLY A 159 9.51 5.59 23.21
C GLY A 159 10.09 5.88 21.81
N MET A 160 10.04 4.92 20.88
CA MET A 160 10.58 5.04 19.53
C MET A 160 9.47 5.10 18.49
N TYR A 161 9.67 5.89 17.43
CA TYR A 161 8.89 5.75 16.21
C TYR A 161 9.29 4.47 15.50
N LEU A 162 8.31 3.78 14.92
CA LEU A 162 8.52 2.56 14.16
C LEU A 162 8.03 2.76 12.73
N ARG A 163 8.73 2.15 11.78
CA ARG A 163 8.25 1.97 10.41
C ARG A 163 8.45 0.54 9.95
N LEU A 164 7.51 0.02 9.18
CA LEU A 164 7.78 -1.09 8.30
C LEU A 164 8.30 -0.54 6.97
N GLU A 165 9.21 -1.26 6.34
CA GLU A 165 9.83 -0.88 5.07
C GLU A 165 10.26 -2.10 4.27
N ARG A 166 10.74 -1.87 3.05
CA ARG A 166 10.95 -2.94 2.08
C ARG A 166 12.20 -2.69 1.24
N PRO A 167 13.41 -2.96 1.79
CA PRO A 167 14.65 -2.95 1.02
C PRO A 167 14.58 -3.89 -0.18
N MET A 168 15.30 -3.56 -1.26
CA MET A 168 15.26 -4.33 -2.51
C MET A 168 16.64 -4.89 -2.90
N PRO A 169 17.17 -5.90 -2.17
CA PRO A 169 18.52 -6.42 -2.38
C PRO A 169 18.64 -7.35 -3.62
N VAL A 170 18.36 -6.83 -4.81
CA VAL A 170 18.41 -7.59 -6.08
C VAL A 170 19.80 -8.18 -6.31
N TYR A 171 20.86 -7.41 -6.07
CA TYR A 171 22.24 -7.85 -6.30
C TYR A 171 22.59 -9.13 -5.50
N SER A 172 22.22 -9.18 -4.22
CA SER A 172 22.53 -10.31 -3.36
C SER A 172 21.54 -11.47 -3.47
N ARG A 173 20.32 -11.24 -3.97
CA ARG A 173 19.24 -12.27 -4.00
C ARG A 173 18.89 -12.75 -5.41
N GLY A 174 19.44 -12.11 -6.45
CA GLY A 174 19.31 -12.50 -7.86
C GLY A 174 17.92 -12.42 -8.48
N ARG A 175 16.90 -12.04 -7.71
CA ARG A 175 15.50 -11.89 -8.11
C ARG A 175 14.73 -11.00 -7.12
N ASP A 176 13.47 -10.72 -7.42
CA ASP A 176 12.55 -9.83 -6.69
C ASP A 176 12.28 -10.20 -5.22
N ARG A 177 13.01 -11.15 -4.60
CA ARG A 177 12.84 -11.62 -3.22
C ARG A 177 13.07 -10.50 -2.22
N PHE A 178 12.05 -9.69 -2.03
CA PHE A 178 12.05 -8.53 -1.15
C PHE A 178 11.09 -8.79 0.01
N ASP A 179 11.61 -8.62 1.22
CA ASP A 179 10.98 -8.99 2.50
C ASP A 179 10.54 -7.74 3.26
N ILE A 180 9.75 -7.93 4.32
CA ILE A 180 9.30 -6.85 5.22
C ILE A 180 10.30 -6.68 6.36
N TRP A 181 10.82 -5.47 6.51
CA TRP A 181 11.70 -5.07 7.59
C TRP A 181 11.02 -4.02 8.46
N MET A 182 11.49 -3.89 9.70
CA MET A 182 11.13 -2.82 10.61
C MET A 182 12.38 -2.05 11.00
N SER A 183 12.26 -0.73 11.15
CA SER A 183 13.30 0.13 11.74
C SER A 183 12.72 1.06 12.80
N GLU A 184 13.58 1.51 13.69
CA GLU A 184 13.27 2.39 14.80
C GLU A 184 13.88 3.78 14.58
N SER A 185 13.24 4.83 15.12
CA SER A 185 13.75 6.19 15.09
C SER A 185 13.35 6.97 16.35
N PRO A 186 14.25 7.80 16.92
CA PRO A 186 13.90 8.68 18.03
C PRO A 186 13.10 9.92 17.58
N ASP A 187 13.20 10.31 16.31
CA ASP A 187 12.82 11.64 15.81
C ASP A 187 12.23 11.68 14.38
N LEU A 188 11.95 10.53 13.77
CA LEU A 188 11.50 10.36 12.38
C LEU A 188 12.53 10.72 11.28
N VAL A 189 13.73 11.17 11.66
CA VAL A 189 14.80 11.57 10.75
C VAL A 189 15.89 10.51 10.69
N TYR A 190 16.42 10.11 11.85
CA TYR A 190 17.48 9.10 11.92
C TYR A 190 16.88 7.74 12.21
N TRP A 191 17.06 6.79 11.28
CA TRP A 191 16.48 5.45 11.34
C TRP A 191 17.58 4.40 11.47
N GLY A 192 17.35 3.40 12.31
CA GLY A 192 18.27 2.28 12.52
C GLY A 192 17.62 1.13 13.28
N ASN A 193 18.45 0.30 13.90
CA ASN A 193 18.01 -0.90 14.64
C ASN A 193 17.06 -1.78 13.81
N SER A 194 17.42 -2.02 12.55
CA SER A 194 16.52 -2.67 11.61
C SER A 194 16.47 -4.19 11.81
N THR A 195 15.28 -4.78 11.79
CA THR A 195 15.07 -6.22 11.91
C THR A 195 14.13 -6.77 10.85
N LEU A 196 14.32 -8.04 10.48
CA LEU A 196 13.44 -8.76 9.57
C LEU A 196 12.14 -9.13 10.30
N ILE A 197 10.99 -8.73 9.73
CA ILE A 197 9.67 -9.06 10.27
C ILE A 197 9.12 -10.32 9.61
N ALA A 198 9.05 -10.33 8.28
CA ALA A 198 8.52 -11.46 7.51
C ALA A 198 9.27 -11.61 6.18
N GLY A 199 9.52 -12.85 5.78
CA GLY A 199 10.07 -13.21 4.48
C GLY A 199 8.99 -13.73 3.52
N VAL A 200 9.30 -13.75 2.22
CA VAL A 200 8.36 -14.28 1.19
C VAL A 200 7.88 -15.71 1.53
N GLU A 201 8.76 -16.55 2.07
CA GLU A 201 8.46 -17.91 2.52
C GLU A 201 7.41 -18.02 3.63
N ASP A 202 7.12 -16.93 4.35
CA ASP A 202 6.08 -16.93 5.37
C ASP A 202 4.65 -16.89 4.76
N TYR A 203 4.54 -16.56 3.46
CA TYR A 203 3.28 -16.43 2.72
C TYR A 203 3.10 -17.58 1.71
N PRO A 204 2.24 -18.58 1.97
CA PRO A 204 2.07 -19.74 1.08
C PRO A 204 1.61 -19.40 -0.33
N PHE A 205 0.97 -18.23 -0.50
CA PHE A 205 0.44 -17.72 -1.77
C PHE A 205 1.38 -16.70 -2.44
N ALA A 206 2.65 -16.61 -2.01
CA ALA A 206 3.66 -15.76 -2.63
C ALA A 206 4.93 -16.55 -2.98
N ASN A 207 5.56 -16.18 -4.09
CA ASN A 207 6.84 -16.77 -4.50
C ASN A 207 7.88 -15.75 -5.02
N ASP A 208 7.46 -14.50 -5.25
CA ASP A 208 8.28 -13.42 -5.82
C ASP A 208 8.70 -12.43 -4.73
N LYS A 209 7.74 -11.73 -4.13
CA LYS A 209 7.99 -10.65 -3.15
C LYS A 209 6.80 -10.36 -2.24
N ILE A 210 7.08 -9.67 -1.14
CA ILE A 210 6.08 -9.10 -0.23
C ILE A 210 6.43 -7.64 0.10
N GLY A 211 5.52 -6.96 0.79
CA GLY A 211 5.81 -5.65 1.36
C GLY A 211 4.67 -5.10 2.19
N PRO A 212 4.95 -4.07 3.02
CA PRO A 212 3.91 -3.39 3.78
C PRO A 212 2.90 -2.72 2.84
N GLY A 213 1.65 -2.71 3.28
CA GLY A 213 0.51 -2.12 2.60
C GLY A 213 0.05 -0.85 3.30
N ALA A 214 -0.99 -0.96 4.11
CA ALA A 214 -1.52 0.12 4.94
C ALA A 214 -0.70 0.35 6.22
N PRO A 215 -0.77 1.54 6.84
CA PRO A 215 -0.33 1.75 8.22
C PRO A 215 -0.93 0.69 9.17
N PRO A 216 -0.16 0.15 10.13
CA PRO A 216 -0.66 -0.83 11.08
C PRO A 216 -1.83 -0.29 11.92
N LEU A 217 -2.83 -1.13 12.17
CA LEU A 217 -3.92 -0.83 13.10
C LEU A 217 -3.56 -1.35 14.49
N LYS A 218 -3.61 -0.47 15.49
CA LYS A 218 -3.54 -0.88 16.90
C LYS A 218 -4.84 -1.57 17.28
N THR A 219 -4.74 -2.73 17.90
CA THR A 219 -5.87 -3.47 18.48
C THR A 219 -5.52 -3.89 19.90
N ASP A 220 -6.48 -4.40 20.65
CA ASP A 220 -6.25 -4.99 21.98
C ASP A 220 -5.47 -6.32 21.92
N ARG A 221 -5.40 -6.96 20.74
CA ARG A 221 -4.69 -8.23 20.52
C ARG A 221 -3.37 -8.10 19.74
N GLY A 222 -2.94 -6.89 19.40
CA GLY A 222 -1.69 -6.63 18.69
C GLY A 222 -1.80 -5.57 17.59
N TRP A 223 -0.75 -5.45 16.79
CA TRP A 223 -0.72 -4.58 15.61
C TRP A 223 -1.12 -5.40 14.38
N LEU A 224 -2.30 -5.12 13.83
CA LEU A 224 -2.76 -5.72 12.58
C LEU A 224 -2.10 -5.00 11.40
N VAL A 225 -1.28 -5.73 10.65
CA VAL A 225 -0.51 -5.22 9.51
C VAL A 225 -1.09 -5.77 8.22
N PHE A 226 -1.40 -4.88 7.30
CA PHE A 226 -1.81 -5.22 5.94
C PHE A 226 -0.59 -5.25 5.02
N THR A 227 -0.49 -6.27 4.18
CA THR A 227 0.65 -6.48 3.28
C THR A 227 0.17 -6.75 1.86
N HIS A 228 1.04 -6.57 0.88
CA HIS A 228 0.86 -7.23 -0.42
C HIS A 228 1.77 -8.45 -0.49
N ALA A 229 1.30 -9.48 -1.17
CA ALA A 229 2.06 -10.69 -1.45
C ALA A 229 1.93 -11.05 -2.93
N VAL A 230 3.06 -11.43 -3.53
CA VAL A 230 3.17 -11.57 -4.98
C VAL A 230 3.58 -12.98 -5.36
N ASP A 231 2.75 -13.61 -6.19
CA ASP A 231 3.13 -14.77 -6.97
C ASP A 231 3.50 -14.36 -8.40
N ARG A 232 4.50 -15.04 -8.93
CA ARG A 232 4.96 -14.95 -10.30
C ARG A 232 4.79 -16.32 -10.95
N ASP A 233 4.09 -16.32 -12.08
CA ASP A 233 3.88 -17.50 -12.92
C ASP A 233 4.23 -17.15 -14.36
N GLU A 234 5.33 -17.73 -14.86
CA GLU A 234 5.77 -17.54 -16.24
C GLU A 234 4.74 -18.06 -17.24
N THR A 235 3.90 -19.03 -16.89
CA THR A 235 2.87 -19.54 -17.80
C THR A 235 1.67 -18.61 -17.91
N ARG A 236 1.59 -17.58 -17.06
CA ARG A 236 0.50 -16.60 -17.10
C ARG A 236 0.51 -15.81 -18.41
N GLY A 237 -0.65 -15.81 -19.06
CA GLY A 237 -0.91 -15.06 -20.29
C GLY A 237 -0.86 -13.54 -20.10
N LYS A 238 -1.04 -12.81 -21.20
CA LYS A 238 -1.07 -11.33 -21.17
C LYS A 238 -2.26 -10.86 -20.32
N ASN A 239 -1.96 -10.00 -19.35
CA ASN A 239 -2.88 -9.46 -18.36
C ASN A 239 -2.48 -8.00 -18.05
N GLY A 240 -2.96 -7.04 -18.84
CA GLY A 240 -2.56 -5.63 -18.78
C GLY A 240 -1.83 -5.09 -20.01
N TRP A 241 -1.18 -3.94 -19.87
CA TRP A 241 -0.58 -3.18 -21.00
C TRP A 241 0.74 -3.79 -21.52
N GLU A 242 1.55 -4.40 -20.65
CA GLU A 242 2.84 -4.97 -21.03
C GLU A 242 2.67 -6.17 -21.98
N SER A 243 3.69 -6.46 -22.79
CA SER A 243 3.68 -7.62 -23.69
C SER A 243 3.50 -8.95 -22.96
N ARG A 244 3.89 -9.00 -21.68
CA ARG A 244 3.68 -10.14 -20.78
C ARG A 244 3.67 -9.67 -19.32
N TRP A 245 2.57 -9.92 -18.61
CA TRP A 245 2.44 -9.65 -17.18
C TRP A 245 2.24 -10.96 -16.42
N VAL A 246 3.28 -11.36 -15.69
CA VAL A 246 3.37 -12.69 -15.05
C VAL A 246 3.12 -12.65 -13.54
N LYS A 247 2.73 -11.51 -12.98
CA LYS A 247 2.61 -11.30 -11.54
C LYS A 247 1.16 -11.22 -11.10
N ARG A 248 0.84 -11.77 -9.93
CA ARG A 248 -0.42 -11.50 -9.19
C ARG A 248 -0.05 -10.75 -7.94
N TYR A 249 -0.80 -9.71 -7.59
CA TYR A 249 -0.71 -9.11 -6.27
C TYR A 249 -2.00 -9.42 -5.52
N CYS A 250 -1.85 -10.04 -4.36
CA CYS A 250 -2.92 -10.24 -3.40
C CYS A 250 -2.65 -9.38 -2.15
N ALA A 251 -3.72 -8.98 -1.46
CA ALA A 251 -3.59 -8.47 -0.10
C ALA A 251 -3.37 -9.64 0.86
N GLY A 252 -2.49 -9.46 1.84
CA GLY A 252 -2.25 -10.36 2.95
C GLY A 252 -2.25 -9.61 4.28
N MET A 253 -2.09 -10.35 5.37
CA MET A 253 -2.04 -9.77 6.72
C MET A 253 -1.11 -10.55 7.64
N LEU A 254 -0.55 -9.84 8.62
CA LEU A 254 0.10 -10.43 9.79
C LEU A 254 -0.27 -9.64 11.05
N LEU A 255 -0.06 -10.25 12.21
CA LEU A 255 -0.30 -9.66 13.52
C LEU A 255 1.02 -9.62 14.29
N LEU A 256 1.40 -8.43 14.75
CA LEU A 256 2.57 -8.22 15.60
C LEU A 256 2.16 -8.04 17.05
N ASP A 257 3.03 -8.44 17.97
CA ASP A 257 2.86 -8.24 19.40
C ASP A 257 2.75 -6.74 19.75
N LEU A 258 1.90 -6.40 20.72
CA LEU A 258 1.59 -5.01 21.05
C LEU A 258 2.78 -4.28 21.71
N ASP A 259 3.48 -4.98 22.60
CA ASP A 259 4.58 -4.44 23.40
C ASP A 259 5.93 -4.56 22.67
N ASP A 260 6.10 -5.62 21.89
CA ASP A 260 7.29 -5.85 21.06
C ASP A 260 6.91 -6.15 19.60
N PRO A 261 6.66 -5.12 18.77
CA PRO A 261 6.23 -5.27 17.38
C PRO A 261 7.22 -6.01 16.47
N ARG A 262 8.42 -6.37 16.95
CA ARG A 262 9.37 -7.21 16.23
C ARG A 262 8.94 -8.68 16.23
N LYS A 263 8.00 -9.06 17.10
CA LYS A 263 7.48 -10.43 17.22
C LYS A 263 6.20 -10.58 16.40
N VAL A 264 6.24 -11.47 15.41
CA VAL A 264 5.07 -11.86 14.63
C VAL A 264 4.32 -12.98 15.38
N ILE A 265 3.15 -12.65 15.90
CA ILE A 265 2.31 -13.57 16.70
C ILE A 265 1.23 -14.27 15.88
N GLY A 266 0.96 -13.79 14.65
CA GLY A 266 0.05 -14.43 13.70
C GLY A 266 0.36 -14.04 12.26
N ILE A 267 0.17 -14.95 11.30
CA ILE A 267 0.28 -14.67 9.85
C ILE A 267 -0.91 -15.31 9.16
N CYS A 268 -1.68 -14.53 8.40
CA CYS A 268 -2.77 -15.10 7.60
C CYS A 268 -2.18 -15.92 6.43
N ARG A 269 -2.51 -17.21 6.37
CA ARG A 269 -1.94 -18.16 5.39
C ARG A 269 -2.67 -18.17 4.04
N GLU A 270 -3.76 -17.41 3.95
CA GLU A 270 -4.58 -17.23 2.75
C GLU A 270 -4.61 -15.74 2.35
N PRO A 271 -4.88 -15.42 1.07
CA PRO A 271 -5.08 -14.04 0.66
C PRO A 271 -6.25 -13.38 1.41
N LEU A 272 -6.01 -12.21 2.01
CA LEU A 272 -7.12 -11.36 2.49
C LEU A 272 -8.04 -11.02 1.31
N LEU A 273 -7.44 -10.54 0.22
CA LEU A 273 -8.09 -10.28 -1.06
C LEU A 273 -7.21 -10.84 -2.17
N ALA A 274 -7.80 -11.65 -3.05
CA ALA A 274 -7.22 -12.02 -4.33
C ALA A 274 -7.98 -11.32 -5.46
N PRO A 275 -7.37 -11.00 -6.62
CA PRO A 275 -8.08 -10.40 -7.74
C PRO A 275 -9.22 -11.30 -8.22
N GLU A 276 -10.45 -10.79 -8.17
CA GLU A 276 -11.67 -11.54 -8.52
C GLU A 276 -12.67 -10.68 -9.33
N ALA A 277 -12.78 -9.38 -9.03
CA ALA A 277 -13.72 -8.49 -9.71
C ALA A 277 -13.18 -7.99 -11.05
N ALA A 278 -14.06 -7.65 -12.00
CA ALA A 278 -13.66 -7.23 -13.36
C ALA A 278 -12.72 -6.00 -13.39
N TYR A 279 -12.88 -5.05 -12.46
CA TYR A 279 -11.98 -3.90 -12.30
C TYR A 279 -10.59 -4.27 -11.72
N GLU A 280 -10.41 -5.53 -11.31
CA GLU A 280 -9.17 -6.10 -10.79
C GLU A 280 -8.51 -7.03 -11.83
N THR A 281 -9.31 -7.78 -12.59
CA THR A 281 -8.85 -8.91 -13.43
C THR A 281 -8.95 -8.66 -14.94
N GLU A 282 -9.93 -7.89 -15.41
CA GLU A 282 -10.26 -7.76 -16.83
C GLU A 282 -9.80 -6.43 -17.44
N THR A 283 -9.79 -5.36 -16.66
CA THR A 283 -9.53 -3.99 -17.12
C THR A 283 -8.42 -3.30 -16.33
N GLY A 284 -7.83 -2.27 -16.92
CA GLY A 284 -6.82 -1.44 -16.29
C GLY A 284 -5.40 -1.65 -16.82
N PHE A 285 -4.46 -0.89 -16.26
CA PHE A 285 -3.06 -0.87 -16.62
C PHE A 285 -2.42 -2.24 -16.37
N ARG A 286 -2.43 -2.74 -15.13
CA ARG A 286 -1.84 -4.03 -14.75
C ARG A 286 -2.88 -4.90 -14.05
N THR A 287 -3.59 -5.71 -14.82
CA THR A 287 -4.61 -6.59 -14.23
C THR A 287 -4.00 -7.61 -13.28
N ASN A 288 -4.83 -8.19 -12.42
CA ASN A 288 -4.43 -9.07 -11.33
C ASN A 288 -3.57 -8.38 -10.25
N VAL A 289 -3.84 -7.10 -9.98
CA VAL A 289 -3.19 -6.33 -8.92
C VAL A 289 -4.19 -5.87 -7.87
N ILE A 290 -3.99 -6.32 -6.63
CA ILE A 290 -4.59 -5.77 -5.42
C ILE A 290 -3.46 -5.22 -4.55
N PHE A 291 -3.50 -3.93 -4.24
CA PHE A 291 -2.49 -3.27 -3.43
C PHE A 291 -3.13 -2.54 -2.24
N PRO A 292 -3.18 -3.13 -1.02
CA PRO A 292 -3.80 -2.50 0.14
C PRO A 292 -2.95 -1.31 0.60
N THR A 293 -3.52 -0.11 0.63
CA THR A 293 -2.79 1.14 0.89
C THR A 293 -3.30 1.90 2.09
N ALA A 294 -4.51 1.63 2.56
CA ALA A 294 -5.02 2.15 3.82
C ALA A 294 -6.03 1.21 4.47
N ALA A 295 -6.13 1.28 5.79
CA ALA A 295 -7.12 0.58 6.57
C ALA A 295 -7.63 1.51 7.67
N ILE A 296 -8.94 1.64 7.83
CA ILE A 296 -9.57 2.50 8.84
C ILE A 296 -10.47 1.63 9.72
N LEU A 297 -10.17 1.57 11.02
CA LEU A 297 -11.02 0.92 12.01
C LEU A 297 -12.15 1.86 12.42
N GLU A 298 -13.39 1.45 12.18
CA GLU A 298 -14.60 2.15 12.58
C GLU A 298 -15.04 1.76 14.00
N ALA A 299 -15.87 2.62 14.61
CA ALA A 299 -16.33 2.44 15.99
C ALA A 299 -17.15 1.16 16.21
N ASP A 300 -17.74 0.60 15.16
CA ASP A 300 -18.53 -0.65 15.21
C ASP A 300 -17.67 -1.91 14.95
N GLY A 301 -16.34 -1.77 14.96
CA GLY A 301 -15.39 -2.83 14.70
C GLY A 301 -15.23 -3.19 13.22
N THR A 302 -15.89 -2.47 12.30
CA THR A 302 -15.66 -2.65 10.86
C THR A 302 -14.32 -2.02 10.47
N VAL A 303 -13.53 -2.71 9.66
CA VAL A 303 -12.33 -2.16 9.02
C VAL A 303 -12.64 -1.87 7.56
N LYS A 304 -12.52 -0.60 7.15
CA LYS A 304 -12.52 -0.17 5.74
C LYS A 304 -11.12 -0.34 5.17
N ILE A 305 -10.95 -1.19 4.17
CA ILE A 305 -9.67 -1.54 3.55
C ILE A 305 -9.64 -0.94 2.14
N TYR A 306 -8.84 0.10 1.94
CA TYR A 306 -8.65 0.76 0.66
C TYR A 306 -7.48 0.13 -0.09
N TYR A 307 -7.68 -0.15 -1.37
CA TYR A 307 -6.67 -0.80 -2.19
C TYR A 307 -6.64 -0.26 -3.61
N GLY A 308 -5.45 -0.18 -4.19
CA GLY A 308 -5.29 -0.01 -5.64
C GLY A 308 -5.71 -1.30 -6.35
N ALA A 309 -6.56 -1.16 -7.37
CA ALA A 309 -6.97 -2.25 -8.24
C ALA A 309 -6.44 -2.02 -9.66
N ALA A 310 -5.79 -3.06 -10.19
CA ALA A 310 -5.22 -3.11 -11.53
C ALA A 310 -4.25 -1.96 -11.90
N ASP A 311 -3.58 -1.34 -10.91
CA ASP A 311 -2.82 -0.08 -11.05
C ASP A 311 -3.64 1.02 -11.80
N THR A 312 -4.96 1.11 -11.56
CA THR A 312 -5.86 1.99 -12.34
C THR A 312 -6.83 2.77 -11.49
N VAL A 313 -7.46 2.10 -10.52
CA VAL A 313 -8.53 2.67 -9.68
C VAL A 313 -8.26 2.40 -8.22
N THR A 314 -8.91 3.17 -7.34
CA THR A 314 -8.96 2.87 -5.90
C THR A 314 -10.30 2.23 -5.57
N ALA A 315 -10.26 1.10 -4.86
CA ALA A 315 -11.41 0.34 -4.43
C ALA A 315 -11.41 0.16 -2.91
N LEU A 316 -12.56 -0.26 -2.38
CA LEU A 316 -12.83 -0.45 -0.96
C LEU A 316 -13.37 -1.86 -0.70
N ALA A 317 -12.89 -2.49 0.36
CA ALA A 317 -13.49 -3.68 0.95
C ALA A 317 -13.69 -3.47 2.45
N THR A 318 -14.52 -4.30 3.08
CA THR A 318 -14.80 -4.26 4.51
C THR A 318 -14.77 -5.65 5.13
N ALA A 319 -14.35 -5.72 6.38
CA ALA A 319 -14.41 -6.91 7.24
C ALA A 319 -14.52 -6.49 8.70
N LYS A 320 -14.91 -7.39 9.61
CA LYS A 320 -14.83 -7.12 11.06
C LYS A 320 -13.39 -7.34 11.55
N VAL A 321 -12.92 -6.47 12.43
CA VAL A 321 -11.55 -6.51 12.95
C VAL A 321 -11.23 -7.84 13.64
N ASP A 322 -12.20 -8.42 14.35
CA ASP A 322 -12.03 -9.69 15.05
C ASP A 322 -11.78 -10.85 14.07
N ASP A 323 -12.51 -10.90 12.95
CA ASP A 323 -12.31 -11.91 11.91
C ASP A 323 -10.91 -11.79 11.27
N LEU A 324 -10.43 -10.56 11.05
CA LEU A 324 -9.09 -10.31 10.51
C LEU A 324 -7.99 -10.80 11.46
N ILE A 325 -8.14 -10.50 12.76
CA ILE A 325 -7.18 -10.93 13.79
C ILE A 325 -7.22 -12.46 13.94
N ASP A 326 -8.40 -13.06 14.02
CA ASP A 326 -8.56 -14.51 14.15
C ASP A 326 -7.96 -15.26 12.96
N ALA A 327 -8.11 -14.73 11.74
CA ALA A 327 -7.48 -15.29 10.55
C ALA A 327 -5.94 -15.25 10.61
N CYS A 328 -5.34 -14.21 11.20
CA CYS A 328 -3.90 -14.17 11.45
C CYS A 328 -3.47 -15.18 12.53
N LEU A 329 -4.19 -15.24 13.66
CA LEU A 329 -3.87 -16.13 14.78
C LEU A 329 -3.99 -17.61 14.39
N ALA A 330 -4.96 -17.96 13.56
CA ALA A 330 -5.15 -19.32 13.04
C ALA A 330 -3.93 -19.82 12.25
N GLY A 331 -3.21 -18.93 11.57
CA GLY A 331 -1.98 -19.26 10.85
C GLY A 331 -0.73 -19.35 11.72
N GLY A 332 -0.85 -19.04 13.01
CA GLY A 332 0.19 -19.14 14.02
C GLY A 332 1.32 -18.11 13.89
N PRO A 333 2.23 -18.07 14.88
CA PRO A 333 3.37 -17.18 14.86
C PRO A 333 4.33 -17.51 13.70
N ARG A 334 5.23 -16.56 13.41
CA ARG A 334 6.36 -16.83 12.52
C ARG A 334 7.29 -17.86 13.19
N ARG A 335 7.72 -18.87 12.42
CA ARG A 335 8.55 -19.98 12.91
C ARG A 335 10.03 -19.64 12.94
#